data_AF-A0A8J2M2L8-F1
#
_entry.id   AF-A0A8J2M2L8-F1
#
_cell.length_a   1.000
_cell.length_b   1.000
_cell.length_c   1.000
_cell.angle_alpha   90.00
_cell.angle_beta   90.00
_cell.angle_gamma   90.00
#
_symmetry.space_group_name_H-M   'P 1'
#
loop_
_entity.id
_entity.type
_entity.pdbx_description
1 polymer ?
#
loop_
_entity_poly.entity_id
_entity_poly.type
_entity_poly.pdbx_seq_one_letter_code
_entity_poly.pdbx_strand_id
1 'polypeptide(L)'
;MSRDYDVNDRKDFEIVRMNSLLYFISFYFYKKTSLCRDLTQNRSNSLNLSAIQLLLVRKTWAHARNQGAMEPAISIFRNSFYKCSEIRSLIMDGSKNVGYEQLRKHAKSFTDIMDRLITDKLDQKETVIEELRKAGRAHASLLRDTYNKSVKKSSSSGGGCSGNSGQSIGYPFRLAHFDHFASAMIERTLEWGEKKDRNKITQIGWTKIVLFVVEQLREGYREAIREERRAQQCK
;
A
#
# COMPACT_ATOMS: atom_id res chain seq x y z
N MET A 1 41.90 2.46 -28.15
CA MET A 1 41.01 3.64 -28.01
C MET A 1 39.56 3.16 -28.05
N SER A 2 38.73 3.76 -27.22
CA SER A 2 37.52 3.23 -26.56
C SER A 2 36.42 2.63 -27.44
N ARG A 3 35.81 1.56 -26.92
CA ARG A 3 34.46 1.08 -27.28
C ARG A 3 33.46 1.74 -26.33
N ASP A 4 32.76 2.76 -26.80
CA ASP A 4 31.57 3.29 -26.14
C ASP A 4 30.37 2.43 -26.50
N TYR A 5 30.12 1.37 -25.71
CA TYR A 5 28.86 0.63 -25.75
C TYR A 5 27.87 1.26 -24.77
N ASP A 6 26.97 2.06 -25.35
CA ASP A 6 25.54 2.21 -25.07
C ASP A 6 25.05 2.12 -23.61
N VAL A 7 24.89 3.29 -23.00
CA VAL A 7 24.22 3.52 -21.71
C VAL A 7 22.72 3.83 -21.89
N ASN A 8 22.25 4.04 -23.12
CA ASN A 8 20.87 4.46 -23.41
C ASN A 8 19.93 3.25 -23.61
N ASP A 9 20.41 2.18 -24.25
CA ASP A 9 19.59 0.98 -24.52
C ASP A 9 19.14 0.25 -23.24
N ARG A 10 19.92 0.39 -22.16
CA ARG A 10 19.60 -0.23 -20.85
C ARG A 10 18.51 0.52 -20.08
N LYS A 11 18.29 1.82 -20.34
CA LYS A 11 17.21 2.60 -19.73
C LYS A 11 15.88 2.36 -20.44
N ASP A 12 15.92 2.24 -21.76
CA ASP A 12 14.72 2.02 -22.57
C ASP A 12 14.11 0.63 -22.32
N PHE A 13 14.93 -0.39 -22.08
CA PHE A 13 14.44 -1.73 -21.74
C PHE A 13 13.78 -1.82 -20.35
N GLU A 14 14.28 -1.08 -19.36
CA GLU A 14 13.68 -0.96 -18.02
C GLU A 14 12.36 -0.17 -18.07
N ILE A 15 12.30 0.90 -18.86
CA ILE A 15 11.10 1.74 -19.06
C ILE A 15 9.99 0.96 -19.77
N VAL A 16 10.29 0.17 -20.80
CA VAL A 16 9.29 -0.69 -21.48
C VAL A 16 8.75 -1.78 -20.55
N ARG A 17 9.60 -2.34 -19.68
CA ARG A 17 9.22 -3.37 -18.70
C ARG A 17 8.36 -2.81 -17.56
N MET A 18 8.69 -1.61 -17.07
CA MET A 18 7.90 -0.83 -16.11
C MET A 18 6.53 -0.48 -16.70
N ASN A 19 6.49 0.01 -17.94
CA ASN A 19 5.24 0.38 -18.61
C ASN A 19 4.34 -0.83 -18.87
N SER A 20 4.88 -1.99 -19.26
CA SER A 20 4.10 -3.22 -19.46
C SER A 20 3.54 -3.79 -18.15
N LEU A 21 4.31 -3.77 -17.05
CA LEU A 21 3.81 -4.21 -15.74
C LEU A 21 2.79 -3.22 -15.15
N LEU A 22 3.02 -1.92 -15.29
CA LEU A 22 2.08 -0.87 -14.90
C LEU A 22 0.79 -0.97 -15.74
N TYR A 23 0.88 -1.28 -17.04
CA TYR A 23 -0.30 -1.57 -17.86
C TYR A 23 -1.01 -2.83 -17.40
N PHE A 24 -0.29 -3.90 -17.04
CA PHE A 24 -0.89 -5.13 -16.53
C PHE A 24 -1.55 -4.92 -15.16
N ILE A 25 -0.96 -4.11 -14.29
CA ILE A 25 -1.51 -3.74 -12.97
C ILE A 25 -2.72 -2.84 -13.15
N SER A 26 -2.60 -1.80 -13.97
CA SER A 26 -3.71 -0.90 -14.32
C SER A 26 -4.85 -1.66 -14.98
N PHE A 27 -4.56 -2.60 -15.89
CA PHE A 27 -5.54 -3.50 -16.51
C PHE A 27 -6.14 -4.49 -15.50
N TYR A 28 -5.35 -5.08 -14.60
CA TYR A 28 -5.84 -5.97 -13.55
C TYR A 28 -6.79 -5.23 -12.59
N PHE A 29 -6.44 -4.01 -12.17
CA PHE A 29 -7.30 -3.17 -11.35
C PHE A 29 -8.53 -2.67 -12.11
N TYR A 30 -8.39 -2.22 -13.35
CA TYR A 30 -9.48 -1.77 -14.23
C TYR A 30 -10.50 -2.88 -14.52
N LYS A 31 -10.03 -4.10 -14.82
CA LYS A 31 -10.89 -5.27 -15.06
C LYS A 31 -11.54 -5.78 -13.77
N LYS A 32 -10.92 -5.58 -12.61
CA LYS A 32 -11.51 -5.91 -11.30
C LYS A 32 -12.54 -4.87 -10.85
N THR A 33 -12.45 -3.61 -11.29
CA THR A 33 -13.49 -2.59 -11.07
C THR A 33 -14.70 -2.75 -11.98
N SER A 34 -14.57 -3.32 -13.19
CA SER A 34 -15.72 -3.52 -14.09
C SER A 34 -16.50 -4.83 -13.85
N LEU A 35 -15.89 -5.82 -13.18
CA LEU A 35 -16.51 -7.12 -12.93
C LEU A 35 -16.90 -7.28 -11.44
N CYS A 36 -17.90 -6.54 -10.98
CA CYS A 36 -18.43 -6.71 -9.63
C CYS A 36 -19.81 -7.39 -9.67
N ARG A 37 -19.87 -8.72 -9.43
CA ARG A 37 -20.66 -9.25 -8.30
C ARG A 37 -20.54 -10.75 -7.94
N ASP A 38 -20.40 -11.72 -8.85
CA ASP A 38 -20.78 -13.11 -8.45
C ASP A 38 -19.72 -14.24 -8.51
N LEU A 39 -18.45 -14.02 -8.85
CA LEU A 39 -17.48 -15.12 -9.06
C LEU A 39 -16.19 -15.10 -8.21
N THR A 40 -15.96 -14.11 -7.34
CA THR A 40 -14.64 -13.89 -6.73
C THR A 40 -14.52 -14.20 -5.24
N GLN A 41 -15.62 -14.58 -4.58
CA GLN A 41 -15.63 -14.80 -3.12
C GLN A 41 -14.79 -16.01 -2.68
N ASN A 42 -14.50 -16.97 -3.58
CA ASN A 42 -13.81 -18.22 -3.23
C ASN A 42 -12.34 -18.33 -3.69
N ARG A 43 -11.85 -17.45 -4.58
CA ARG A 43 -10.48 -17.53 -5.13
C ARG A 43 -9.47 -16.53 -4.55
N SER A 44 -9.94 -15.58 -3.73
CA SER A 44 -9.15 -14.40 -3.34
C SER A 44 -8.50 -14.49 -1.95
N ASN A 45 -8.63 -15.63 -1.27
CA ASN A 45 -8.09 -15.84 0.08
C ASN A 45 -6.74 -16.57 0.13
N SER A 46 -6.31 -17.26 -0.94
CA SER A 46 -5.07 -18.05 -0.92
C SER A 46 -3.94 -17.39 -1.70
N LEU A 47 -2.87 -17.01 -0.98
CA LEU A 47 -1.60 -16.62 -1.56
C LEU A 47 -0.84 -17.86 -2.04
N ASN A 48 -0.77 -18.05 -3.36
CA ASN A 48 -0.14 -19.20 -4.02
C ASN A 48 1.16 -18.80 -4.75
N LEU A 49 2.29 -19.13 -4.13
CA LEU A 49 3.63 -18.95 -4.68
C LEU A 49 4.24 -20.32 -4.99
N SER A 50 4.95 -20.44 -6.11
CA SER A 50 5.79 -21.62 -6.33
C SER A 50 6.97 -21.62 -5.35
N ALA A 51 7.58 -22.78 -5.10
CA ALA A 51 8.74 -22.88 -4.21
C ALA A 51 9.88 -21.92 -4.60
N ILE A 52 10.13 -21.78 -5.90
CA ILE A 52 11.13 -20.85 -6.45
C ILE A 52 10.71 -19.39 -6.21
N GLN A 53 9.44 -19.04 -6.41
CA GLN A 53 8.93 -17.69 -6.13
C GLN A 53 9.10 -17.34 -4.65
N LEU A 54 8.75 -18.25 -3.75
CA LEU A 54 8.89 -18.04 -2.31
C LEU A 54 10.36 -17.86 -1.90
N LEU A 55 11.26 -18.69 -2.42
CA LEU A 55 12.70 -18.59 -2.15
C LEU A 55 13.27 -17.24 -2.60
N LEU A 56 12.94 -16.80 -3.81
CA LEU A 56 13.43 -15.54 -4.36
C LEU A 56 12.85 -14.32 -3.63
N VAL A 57 11.55 -14.34 -3.28
CA VAL A 57 10.92 -13.31 -2.45
C VAL A 57 11.63 -13.20 -1.11
N ARG A 58 11.83 -14.33 -0.39
CA ARG A 58 12.51 -14.33 0.91
C ARG A 58 13.92 -13.74 0.81
N LYS A 59 14.67 -14.13 -0.22
CA LYS A 59 16.02 -13.62 -0.45
C LYS A 59 16.04 -12.12 -0.71
N THR A 60 15.16 -11.63 -1.60
CA THR A 60 15.10 -10.20 -1.94
C THR A 60 14.51 -9.35 -0.81
N TRP A 61 13.58 -9.89 -0.02
CA TRP A 61 13.07 -9.27 1.20
C TRP A 61 14.18 -9.08 2.23
N ALA A 62 14.93 -10.14 2.55
CA ALA A 62 16.06 -10.06 3.49
C ALA A 62 17.09 -9.02 3.05
N HIS A 63 17.42 -8.97 1.75
CA HIS A 63 18.28 -7.92 1.21
C HIS A 63 17.71 -6.51 1.42
N ALA A 64 16.41 -6.30 1.20
CA ALA A 64 15.77 -5.01 1.42
C ALA A 64 15.76 -4.61 2.91
N ARG A 65 15.55 -5.57 3.82
CA ARG A 65 15.57 -5.37 5.28
C ARG A 65 16.94 -4.92 5.81
N ASN A 66 18.03 -5.27 5.14
CA ASN A 66 19.39 -4.84 5.52
C ASN A 66 19.62 -3.32 5.46
N GLN A 67 18.70 -2.55 4.84
CA GLN A 67 18.79 -1.09 4.75
C GLN A 67 18.43 -0.39 6.07
N GLY A 68 17.77 -1.09 7.01
CA GLY A 68 17.45 -0.54 8.33
C GLY A 68 16.24 -1.20 8.99
N ALA A 69 16.05 -0.94 10.28
CA ALA A 69 15.02 -1.60 11.10
C ALA A 69 13.60 -1.50 10.54
N MET A 70 13.25 -0.37 9.89
CA MET A 70 11.94 -0.13 9.26
C MET A 70 11.99 -0.07 7.72
N GLU A 71 13.13 -0.42 7.11
CA GLU A 71 13.21 -0.54 5.65
C GLU A 71 12.87 -1.96 5.20
N PRO A 72 12.18 -2.17 4.07
CA PRO A 72 11.87 -1.18 3.04
C PRO A 72 10.57 -0.39 3.28
N ALA A 73 9.88 -0.57 4.41
CA ALA A 73 8.55 0.03 4.64
C ALA A 73 8.55 1.57 4.54
N ILE A 74 9.54 2.25 5.13
CA ILE A 74 9.67 3.71 5.04
C ILE A 74 9.80 4.16 3.59
N SER A 75 10.66 3.51 2.78
CA SER A 75 10.81 3.85 1.36
C SER A 75 9.53 3.59 0.54
N ILE A 76 8.75 2.55 0.86
CA ILE A 76 7.46 2.27 0.22
C ILE A 76 6.46 3.38 0.49
N PHE A 77 6.29 3.78 1.76
CA PHE A 77 5.38 4.87 2.12
C PHE A 77 5.80 6.19 1.46
N ARG A 78 7.10 6.50 1.47
CA ARG A 78 7.60 7.69 0.77
C ARG A 78 7.31 7.64 -0.73
N ASN A 79 7.48 6.48 -1.39
CA ASN A 79 7.13 6.34 -2.80
C ASN A 79 5.62 6.55 -3.03
N SER A 80 4.77 6.08 -2.12
CA SER A 80 3.32 6.30 -2.20
C SER A 80 2.92 7.77 -2.10
N PHE A 81 3.71 8.60 -1.39
CA PHE A 81 3.48 10.05 -1.31
C PHE A 81 3.71 10.76 -2.65
N TYR A 82 4.64 10.26 -3.47
CA TYR A 82 4.85 10.75 -4.83
C TYR A 82 3.76 10.27 -5.79
N LYS A 83 3.24 9.04 -5.58
CA LYS A 83 2.12 8.51 -6.37
C LYS A 83 0.79 9.23 -6.09
N CYS A 84 0.55 9.59 -4.84
CA CYS A 84 -0.67 10.27 -4.42
C CYS A 84 -0.36 11.19 -3.24
N SER A 85 -0.39 12.50 -3.49
CA SER A 85 -0.13 13.52 -2.47
C SER A 85 -1.15 13.48 -1.32
N GLU A 86 -2.37 12.98 -1.55
CA GLU A 86 -3.37 12.78 -0.50
C GLU A 86 -2.92 11.77 0.55
N ILE A 87 -2.19 10.70 0.17
CA ILE A 87 -1.61 9.74 1.12
C ILE A 87 -0.63 10.45 2.06
N ARG A 88 0.18 11.37 1.52
CA ARG A 88 1.09 12.19 2.33
C ARG A 88 0.29 13.06 3.30
N SER A 89 -0.74 13.76 2.83
CA SER A 89 -1.57 14.62 3.66
C SER A 89 -2.24 13.85 4.80
N LEU A 90 -2.69 12.63 4.53
CA LEU A 90 -3.31 11.74 5.51
C LEU A 90 -2.32 11.28 6.59
N ILE A 91 -1.14 10.77 6.20
CA ILE A 91 -0.16 10.24 7.16
C ILE A 91 0.57 11.35 7.92
N MET A 92 0.81 12.49 7.26
CA MET A 92 1.54 13.62 7.82
C MET A 92 0.63 14.66 8.47
N ASP A 93 -0.65 14.34 8.72
CA ASP A 93 -1.59 15.27 9.35
C ASP A 93 -1.13 15.66 10.76
N GLY A 94 -1.32 16.94 11.10
CA GLY A 94 -0.88 17.53 12.36
C GLY A 94 0.49 18.19 12.29
N SER A 95 1.14 18.34 13.44
CA SER A 95 2.47 18.95 13.51
C SER A 95 3.53 18.04 12.86
N LYS A 96 4.66 18.61 12.47
CA LYS A 96 5.77 17.88 11.84
C LYS A 96 6.13 16.59 12.62
N ASN A 97 6.27 16.69 13.94
CA ASN A 97 6.64 15.55 14.78
C ASN A 97 5.56 14.46 14.81
N VAL A 98 4.28 14.88 14.89
CA VAL A 98 3.14 13.97 14.88
C VAL A 98 3.06 13.19 13.56
N GLY A 99 3.22 13.85 12.42
CA GLY A 99 3.23 13.18 11.12
C GLY A 99 4.37 12.17 10.96
N TYR A 100 5.58 12.52 11.40
CA TYR A 100 6.71 11.58 11.37
C TYR A 100 6.51 10.38 12.30
N GLU A 101 5.90 10.57 13.47
CA GLU A 101 5.57 9.48 14.39
C GLU A 101 4.51 8.55 13.78
N GLN A 102 3.48 9.09 13.15
CA GLN A 102 2.47 8.32 12.42
C GLN A 102 3.09 7.47 11.30
N LEU A 103 3.97 8.07 10.49
CA LEU A 103 4.71 7.34 9.46
C LEU A 103 5.54 6.20 10.05
N ARG A 104 6.25 6.45 11.16
CA ARG A 104 7.04 5.39 11.83
C ARG A 104 6.16 4.26 12.36
N LYS A 105 5.01 4.58 12.96
CA LYS A 105 4.03 3.56 13.42
C LYS A 105 3.51 2.71 12.26
N HIS A 106 3.17 3.33 11.13
CA HIS A 106 2.75 2.63 9.92
C HIS A 106 3.87 1.74 9.37
N ALA A 107 5.08 2.26 9.24
CA ALA A 107 6.22 1.51 8.73
C ALA A 107 6.56 0.31 9.62
N LYS A 108 6.59 0.50 10.94
CA LYS A 108 6.82 -0.59 11.90
C LYS A 108 5.75 -1.68 11.78
N SER A 109 4.47 -1.29 11.83
CA SER A 109 3.35 -2.24 11.72
C SER A 109 3.40 -3.01 10.40
N PHE A 110 3.66 -2.32 9.29
CA PHE A 110 3.78 -2.94 7.98
C PHE A 110 4.97 -3.90 7.91
N THR A 111 6.14 -3.53 8.45
CA THR A 111 7.30 -4.41 8.55
C THR A 111 6.97 -5.67 9.36
N ASP A 112 6.36 -5.53 10.54
CA ASP A 112 6.03 -6.67 11.42
C ASP A 112 5.04 -7.66 10.74
N ILE A 113 4.06 -7.14 9.99
CA ILE A 113 3.10 -7.97 9.21
C ILE A 113 3.81 -8.64 8.02
N MET A 114 4.62 -7.91 7.27
CA MET A 114 5.30 -8.43 6.09
C MET A 114 6.40 -9.44 6.43
N ASP A 115 7.14 -9.22 7.52
CA ASP A 115 8.11 -10.17 8.05
C ASP A 115 7.40 -11.50 8.32
N ARG A 116 6.32 -11.51 9.12
CA ARG A 116 5.51 -12.72 9.36
C ARG A 116 4.95 -13.37 8.09
N LEU A 117 4.43 -12.57 7.15
CA LEU A 117 3.91 -13.10 5.88
C LEU A 117 4.98 -13.81 5.03
N ILE A 118 6.22 -13.30 5.04
CA ILE A 118 7.28 -13.74 4.14
C ILE A 118 8.17 -14.81 4.80
N THR A 119 8.56 -14.61 6.06
CA THR A 119 9.53 -15.47 6.75
C THR A 119 8.88 -16.66 7.42
N ASP A 120 7.69 -16.48 7.98
CA ASP A 120 7.11 -17.51 8.84
C ASP A 120 6.49 -18.65 8.02
N LYS A 121 6.19 -19.74 8.72
CA LYS A 121 5.56 -20.91 8.12
C LYS A 121 4.08 -20.58 7.80
N LEU A 122 3.55 -21.26 6.79
CA LEU A 122 2.25 -20.95 6.16
C LEU A 122 1.04 -21.14 7.09
N ASP A 123 1.24 -21.74 8.26
CA ASP A 123 0.28 -22.00 9.33
C ASP A 123 -0.14 -20.75 10.13
N GLN A 124 0.51 -19.60 9.90
CA GLN A 124 0.13 -18.31 10.50
C GLN A 124 -0.55 -17.34 9.52
N LYS A 125 -0.90 -17.81 8.32
CA LYS A 125 -1.49 -16.96 7.27
C LYS A 125 -2.80 -16.33 7.71
N GLU A 126 -3.64 -17.06 8.44
CA GLU A 126 -4.94 -16.61 8.92
C GLU A 126 -4.77 -15.43 9.90
N THR A 127 -3.78 -15.50 10.79
CA THR A 127 -3.43 -14.40 11.70
C THR A 127 -2.99 -13.17 10.93
N VAL A 128 -2.12 -13.34 9.93
CA VAL A 128 -1.65 -12.23 9.07
C VAL A 128 -2.82 -11.62 8.27
N ILE A 129 -3.71 -12.45 7.74
CA ILE A 129 -4.93 -11.98 7.04
C ILE A 129 -5.78 -11.12 7.96
N GLU A 130 -6.00 -11.57 9.20
CA GLU A 130 -6.81 -10.83 10.16
C GLU A 130 -6.15 -9.52 10.58
N GLU A 131 -4.83 -9.48 10.76
CA GLU A 131 -4.10 -8.23 11.02
C GLU A 131 -4.18 -7.24 9.85
N LEU A 132 -4.08 -7.72 8.61
CA LEU A 132 -4.28 -6.90 7.41
C LEU A 132 -5.71 -6.36 7.34
N ARG A 133 -6.72 -7.19 7.60
CA ARG A 133 -8.12 -6.74 7.62
C ARG A 133 -8.37 -5.74 8.75
N LYS A 134 -7.83 -5.98 9.94
CA LYS A 134 -7.86 -5.04 11.06
C LYS A 134 -7.24 -3.70 10.71
N ALA A 135 -6.08 -3.70 10.07
CA ALA A 135 -5.45 -2.48 9.55
C ALA A 135 -6.35 -1.79 8.51
N GLY A 136 -6.97 -2.54 7.61
CA GLY A 136 -7.96 -2.03 6.66
C GLY A 136 -9.15 -1.33 7.32
N ARG A 137 -9.75 -1.96 8.34
CA ARG A 137 -10.86 -1.40 9.14
C ARG A 137 -10.47 -0.09 9.82
N ALA A 138 -9.25 0.03 10.35
CA ALA A 138 -8.77 1.26 10.98
C ALA A 138 -8.70 2.47 10.00
N HIS A 139 -8.53 2.22 8.70
CA HIS A 139 -8.57 3.29 7.70
C HIS A 139 -9.99 3.75 7.37
N ALA A 140 -11.02 2.94 7.66
CA ALA A 140 -12.42 3.36 7.53
C ALA A 140 -12.83 4.36 8.63
N SER A 141 -12.28 4.24 9.85
CA SER A 141 -12.57 5.22 10.92
C SER A 141 -12.06 6.64 10.64
N LEU A 142 -11.05 6.81 9.78
CA LEU A 142 -10.55 8.13 9.37
C LEU A 142 -11.57 8.92 8.53
N LEU A 143 -12.49 8.24 7.83
CA LEU A 143 -13.56 8.84 7.05
C LEU A 143 -14.57 9.58 7.97
N ARG A 144 -14.83 9.02 9.15
CA ARG A 144 -15.74 9.59 10.14
C ARG A 144 -15.14 10.84 10.81
N ASP A 145 -13.88 10.77 11.19
CA ASP A 145 -13.23 11.88 11.89
C ASP A 145 -12.98 13.08 10.96
N THR A 146 -12.71 12.83 9.66
CA THR A 146 -12.63 13.90 8.65
C THR A 146 -13.99 14.55 8.35
N TYR A 147 -15.08 13.78 8.25
CA TYR A 147 -16.43 14.30 8.10
C TYR A 147 -16.89 15.10 9.33
N ASN A 148 -16.65 14.59 10.55
CA ASN A 148 -17.04 15.30 11.77
C ASN A 148 -16.28 16.62 11.97
N LYS A 149 -15.02 16.69 11.52
CA LYS A 149 -14.19 17.91 11.57
C LYS A 149 -14.67 18.98 10.58
N SER A 150 -15.20 18.58 9.41
CA SER A 150 -15.76 19.53 8.44
C SER A 150 -17.13 20.08 8.89
N VAL A 151 -18.00 19.25 9.47
CA VAL A 151 -19.33 19.65 9.98
C VAL A 151 -19.25 20.58 11.20
N LYS A 152 -18.29 20.37 12.10
CA LYS A 152 -18.07 21.29 13.24
C LYS A 152 -17.58 22.66 12.80
N LYS A 153 -16.84 22.75 11.69
CA LYS A 153 -16.33 24.03 11.15
C LYS A 153 -17.41 24.84 10.43
N SER A 154 -18.40 24.18 9.82
CA SER A 154 -19.55 24.87 9.19
C SER A 154 -20.61 25.34 10.20
N SER A 155 -20.59 24.84 11.43
CA SER A 155 -21.52 25.24 12.51
C SER A 155 -20.95 26.29 13.47
N SER A 156 -19.67 26.66 13.32
CA SER A 156 -18.97 27.66 14.16
C SER A 156 -18.38 28.81 13.33
N SER A 157 -19.15 29.32 12.36
CA SER A 157 -18.88 30.60 11.71
C SER A 157 -19.28 31.77 12.63
N GLY A 158 -18.45 32.04 13.63
CA GLY A 158 -18.54 33.20 14.50
C GLY A 158 -17.20 33.49 15.16
N GLY A 159 -16.43 34.42 14.59
CA GLY A 159 -15.33 35.12 15.27
C GLY A 159 -13.89 34.79 14.84
N GLY A 160 -13.27 35.73 14.12
CA GLY A 160 -11.97 36.32 14.50
C GLY A 160 -10.64 35.59 14.28
N CYS A 161 -9.80 36.22 13.44
CA CYS A 161 -8.35 36.45 13.61
C CYS A 161 -7.31 35.36 13.26
N SER A 162 -6.61 35.62 12.15
CA SER A 162 -5.17 35.48 11.85
C SER A 162 -4.32 34.40 12.56
N GLY A 163 -3.83 33.45 11.77
CA GLY A 163 -2.74 32.53 12.11
C GLY A 163 -2.41 31.63 10.92
N ASN A 164 -1.31 31.92 10.23
CA ASN A 164 -0.84 31.18 9.06
C ASN A 164 -0.36 29.77 9.47
N SER A 165 -1.27 28.80 9.57
CA SER A 165 -0.96 27.38 9.69
C SER A 165 -1.66 26.63 8.56
N GLY A 166 -0.87 25.98 7.68
CA GLY A 166 -1.34 25.32 6.47
C GLY A 166 -2.65 24.57 6.65
N GLN A 167 -3.67 25.00 5.91
CA GLN A 167 -4.98 24.37 5.88
C GLN A 167 -4.85 22.91 5.41
N SER A 168 -4.90 21.96 6.34
CA SER A 168 -5.16 20.55 6.04
C SER A 168 -6.63 20.45 5.62
N ILE A 169 -6.89 20.55 4.31
CA ILE A 169 -8.14 20.07 3.72
C ILE A 169 -8.13 18.56 3.98
N GLY A 170 -8.90 18.11 4.96
CA GLY A 170 -8.94 16.70 5.33
C GLY A 170 -9.52 15.87 4.19
N TYR A 171 -8.64 15.24 3.40
CA TYR A 171 -9.06 14.32 2.35
C TYR A 171 -9.60 13.04 3.01
N PRO A 172 -10.80 12.57 2.65
CA PRO A 172 -11.28 11.29 3.17
C PRO A 172 -10.42 10.16 2.60
N PHE A 173 -10.12 9.16 3.44
CA PHE A 173 -9.51 7.94 2.96
C PHE A 173 -10.47 7.22 1.98
N ARG A 174 -9.91 6.64 0.92
CA ARG A 174 -10.64 6.00 -0.20
C ARG A 174 -9.90 4.74 -0.66
N LEU A 175 -10.63 3.81 -1.27
CA LEU A 175 -10.05 2.56 -1.81
C LEU A 175 -8.88 2.80 -2.77
N ALA A 176 -8.92 3.88 -3.56
CA ALA A 176 -7.86 4.22 -4.52
C ALA A 176 -6.49 4.45 -3.86
N HIS A 177 -6.44 4.87 -2.58
CA HIS A 177 -5.18 5.04 -1.88
C HIS A 177 -4.44 3.72 -1.70
N PHE A 178 -5.18 2.61 -1.53
CA PHE A 178 -4.57 1.27 -1.50
C PHE A 178 -3.99 0.87 -2.85
N ASP A 179 -4.62 1.29 -3.96
CA ASP A 179 -4.13 1.00 -5.31
C ASP A 179 -2.84 1.79 -5.62
N HIS A 180 -2.79 3.06 -5.21
CA HIS A 180 -1.57 3.87 -5.27
C HIS A 180 -0.45 3.31 -4.39
N PHE A 181 -0.77 2.83 -3.19
CA PHE A 181 0.17 2.14 -2.31
C PHE A 181 0.70 0.83 -2.94
N ALA A 182 -0.18 0.04 -3.57
CA ALA A 182 0.20 -1.18 -4.29
C ALA A 182 1.21 -0.88 -5.40
N SER A 183 0.91 0.13 -6.23
CA SER A 183 1.81 0.58 -7.31
C SER A 183 3.16 1.01 -6.75
N ALA A 184 3.16 1.83 -5.70
CA ALA A 184 4.38 2.30 -5.07
C ALA A 184 5.24 1.14 -4.53
N MET A 185 4.61 0.13 -3.91
CA MET A 185 5.31 -1.04 -3.38
C MET A 185 5.91 -1.89 -4.49
N ILE A 186 5.17 -2.16 -5.57
CA ILE A 186 5.65 -2.95 -6.72
C ILE A 186 6.86 -2.30 -7.38
N GLU A 187 6.90 -0.97 -7.45
CA GLU A 187 8.07 -0.25 -7.97
C GLU A 187 9.29 -0.43 -7.06
N ARG A 188 9.11 -0.37 -5.73
CA ARG A 188 10.21 -0.63 -4.80
C ARG A 188 10.75 -2.05 -4.95
N THR A 189 9.90 -3.05 -5.22
CA THR A 189 10.35 -4.45 -5.31
C THR A 189 11.30 -4.70 -6.49
N LEU A 190 11.29 -3.84 -7.51
CA LEU A 190 12.19 -3.95 -8.66
C LEU A 190 13.66 -3.64 -8.31
N GLU A 191 13.89 -2.93 -7.21
CA GLU A 191 15.22 -2.57 -6.73
C GLU A 191 15.78 -3.54 -5.69
N TRP A 192 14.98 -4.50 -5.22
CA TRP A 192 15.38 -5.40 -4.14
C TRP A 192 16.18 -6.60 -4.64
N GLY A 193 17.17 -7.02 -3.85
CA GLY A 193 18.08 -8.12 -4.17
C GLY A 193 19.24 -7.75 -5.08
N GLU A 194 20.11 -8.73 -5.30
CA GLU A 194 21.21 -8.61 -6.28
C GLU A 194 20.67 -8.61 -7.71
N LYS A 195 21.47 -8.12 -8.66
CA LYS A 195 21.09 -8.05 -10.09
C LYS A 195 20.59 -9.38 -10.65
N LYS A 196 21.14 -10.52 -10.21
CA LYS A 196 20.73 -11.87 -10.64
C LYS A 196 19.35 -12.30 -10.12
N ASP A 197 18.94 -11.75 -8.98
CA ASP A 197 17.67 -12.06 -8.33
C ASP A 197 16.52 -11.19 -8.88
N ARG A 198 16.83 -10.07 -9.56
CA ARG A 198 15.87 -9.15 -10.19
C ARG A 198 15.39 -9.68 -11.54
N ASN A 199 14.57 -10.73 -11.50
CA ASN A 199 14.05 -11.40 -12.69
C ASN A 199 12.53 -11.51 -12.67
N LYS A 200 11.95 -11.98 -13.79
CA LYS A 200 10.50 -12.10 -13.98
C LYS A 200 9.84 -13.01 -12.93
N ILE A 201 10.52 -14.06 -12.48
CA ILE A 201 9.97 -15.00 -11.50
C ILE A 201 9.82 -14.32 -10.14
N THR A 202 10.88 -13.63 -9.69
CA THR A 202 10.87 -12.83 -8.46
C THR A 202 9.78 -11.76 -8.52
N GLN A 203 9.69 -11.03 -9.64
CA GLN A 203 8.71 -9.96 -9.78
C GLN A 203 7.27 -10.46 -9.79
N ILE A 204 6.97 -11.61 -10.42
CA ILE A 204 5.64 -12.24 -10.34
C ILE A 204 5.33 -12.64 -8.89
N GLY A 205 6.32 -13.16 -8.15
CA GLY A 205 6.19 -13.47 -6.73
C GLY A 205 5.79 -12.24 -5.90
N TRP A 206 6.52 -11.14 -6.07
CA TRP A 206 6.22 -9.87 -5.41
C TRP A 206 4.84 -9.33 -5.78
N THR A 207 4.49 -9.28 -7.07
CA THR A 207 3.16 -8.81 -7.50
C THR A 207 2.03 -9.60 -6.85
N LYS A 208 2.14 -10.93 -6.76
CA LYS A 208 1.14 -11.75 -6.06
C LYS A 208 1.00 -11.38 -4.58
N ILE A 209 2.13 -11.17 -3.89
CA ILE A 209 2.14 -10.77 -2.48
C ILE A 209 1.51 -9.39 -2.30
N VAL A 210 1.91 -8.39 -3.10
CA VAL A 210 1.36 -7.03 -2.98
C VAL A 210 -0.13 -7.02 -3.23
N LEU A 211 -0.60 -7.71 -4.29
CA LEU A 211 -2.03 -7.80 -4.59
C LEU A 211 -2.79 -8.51 -3.47
N PHE A 212 -2.23 -9.56 -2.89
CA PHE A 212 -2.83 -10.24 -1.74
C PHE A 212 -2.95 -9.31 -0.52
N VAL A 213 -1.86 -8.65 -0.13
CA VAL A 213 -1.80 -7.73 1.01
C VAL A 213 -2.84 -6.61 0.86
N VAL A 214 -2.84 -5.96 -0.30
CA VAL A 214 -3.76 -4.85 -0.59
C VAL A 214 -5.20 -5.32 -0.68
N GLU A 215 -5.47 -6.52 -1.19
CA GLU A 215 -6.83 -7.05 -1.19
C GLU A 215 -7.35 -7.30 0.23
N GLN A 216 -6.53 -7.82 1.15
CA GLN A 216 -6.96 -8.01 2.55
C GLN A 216 -7.20 -6.66 3.26
N LEU A 217 -6.35 -5.65 3.02
CA LEU A 217 -6.57 -4.29 3.51
C LEU A 217 -7.90 -3.72 2.98
N ARG A 218 -8.17 -3.89 1.68
CA ARG A 218 -9.41 -3.42 1.04
C ARG A 218 -10.64 -4.16 1.57
N GLU A 219 -10.54 -5.46 1.82
CA GLU A 219 -11.67 -6.22 2.37
C GLU A 219 -12.03 -5.73 3.76
N GLY A 220 -11.04 -5.60 4.66
CA GLY A 220 -11.28 -5.03 5.98
C GLY A 220 -11.88 -3.63 5.92
N TYR A 221 -11.36 -2.76 5.05
CA TYR A 221 -11.93 -1.42 4.84
C TYR A 221 -13.42 -1.48 4.39
N ARG A 222 -13.75 -2.34 3.42
CA ARG A 222 -15.13 -2.50 2.92
C ARG A 222 -16.06 -3.07 3.99
N GLU A 223 -15.59 -4.03 4.78
CA GLU A 223 -16.33 -4.60 5.91
C GLU A 223 -16.75 -3.52 6.91
N ALA A 224 -15.79 -2.69 7.36
CA ALA A 224 -16.09 -1.60 8.29
C ALA A 224 -17.12 -0.61 7.73
N ILE A 225 -16.98 -0.21 6.47
CA ILE A 225 -17.95 0.70 5.83
C ILE A 225 -19.34 0.06 5.70
N ARG A 226 -19.43 -1.26 5.41
CA ARG A 226 -20.70 -1.98 5.36
C ARG A 226 -21.36 -2.06 6.73
N GLU A 227 -20.60 -2.37 7.77
CA GLU A 227 -21.08 -2.46 9.15
C GLU A 227 -21.59 -1.11 9.66
N GLU A 228 -20.89 -0.02 9.37
CA GLU A 228 -21.31 1.33 9.71
C GLU A 228 -22.66 1.70 9.08
N ARG A 229 -22.86 1.41 7.79
CA ARG A 229 -24.14 1.66 7.10
C ARG A 229 -25.29 0.88 7.73
N ARG A 230 -25.07 -0.38 8.10
CA ARG A 230 -26.10 -1.19 8.78
C ARG A 230 -26.44 -0.61 10.15
N ALA A 231 -25.43 -0.20 10.92
CA ALA A 231 -25.63 0.40 12.24
C ALA A 231 -26.38 1.74 12.19
N GLN A 232 -26.26 2.50 11.09
CA GLN A 232 -27.01 3.73 10.87
C GLN A 232 -28.48 3.49 10.49
N GLN A 233 -28.79 2.37 9.83
CA GLN A 233 -30.16 2.00 9.44
C GLN A 233 -30.98 1.39 10.59
N CYS A 234 -30.31 0.91 11.64
CA CYS A 234 -30.96 0.36 12.84
C CYS A 234 -31.13 1.40 13.97
N LYS A 235 -30.85 2.68 13.71
CA LYS A 235 -31.10 3.80 14.61
C LYS A 235 -32.27 4.63 14.11
#